data_AF-A0A662BQB4-F1
#
_entry.id   AF-A0A662BQB4-F1
#
_cell.length_a   1.000
_cell.length_b   1.000
_cell.length_c   1.000
_cell.angle_alpha   90.00
_cell.angle_beta   90.00
_cell.angle_gamma   90.00
#
_symmetry.space_group_name_H-M   'P 1'
#
loop_
_entity.id
_entity.type
_entity.pdbx_description
1 polymer ?
#
loop_
_entity_poly.entity_id
_entity_poly.type
_entity_poly.pdbx_seq_one_letter_code
_entity_poly.pdbx_strand_id
1 'polypeptide(L)'
;MGNEKNSFIRPSWDEYFMDLANTAARRATCDRGRSGCVIVRDKQVLVTGYVGSPRGMAHCDEVGHLFKKVFHEDSSVTQHCVRT
;
A
#
# COMPACT_ATOMS: atom_id res chain seq x y z
N MET A 1 -39.66 7.80 21.77
CA MET A 1 -38.22 7.90 21.49
C MET A 1 -38.00 7.32 20.11
N GLY A 2 -37.68 8.18 19.14
CA GLY A 2 -37.74 7.86 17.70
C GLY A 2 -36.74 6.77 17.31
N ASN A 3 -37.23 5.81 16.54
CA ASN A 3 -36.45 4.73 15.95
C ASN A 3 -35.71 5.29 14.74
N GLU A 4 -34.50 5.83 14.94
CA GLU A 4 -33.61 6.23 13.84
C GLU A 4 -33.18 4.98 13.07
N LYS A 5 -33.91 4.69 11.98
CA LYS A 5 -33.48 3.69 11.01
C LYS A 5 -32.21 4.23 10.35
N ASN A 6 -31.05 3.75 10.79
CA ASN A 6 -29.79 4.02 10.11
C ASN A 6 -29.88 3.40 8.71
N SER A 7 -30.15 4.25 7.71
CA SER A 7 -30.30 3.81 6.32
C SER A 7 -28.92 3.43 5.80
N PHE A 8 -28.73 2.17 5.43
CA PHE A 8 -27.50 1.74 4.78
C PHE A 8 -27.31 2.49 3.46
N ILE A 9 -26.21 3.25 3.35
CA ILE A 9 -25.81 3.93 2.11
C ILE A 9 -24.77 3.05 1.43
N ARG A 10 -25.08 2.63 0.19
CA ARG A 10 -24.13 1.86 -0.62
C ARG A 10 -22.96 2.78 -1.02
N PRO A 11 -21.69 2.39 -0.77
CA PRO A 11 -20.55 3.20 -1.17
C PRO A 11 -20.47 3.38 -2.68
N SER A 12 -19.92 4.51 -3.10
CA SER A 12 -19.50 4.74 -4.48
C SER A 12 -18.37 3.78 -4.87
N TRP A 13 -18.08 3.72 -6.17
CA TRP A 13 -16.98 2.89 -6.66
C TRP A 13 -15.62 3.37 -6.15
N ASP A 14 -15.40 4.68 -6.10
CA ASP A 14 -14.12 5.25 -5.64
C ASP A 14 -13.90 4.96 -4.17
N GLU A 15 -14.92 5.13 -3.32
CA GLU A 15 -14.86 4.76 -1.90
C GLU A 15 -14.53 3.28 -1.72
N TYR A 16 -15.25 2.40 -2.44
CA TYR A 16 -15.00 0.96 -2.38
C TYR A 16 -13.56 0.60 -2.78
N PHE A 17 -13.05 1.17 -3.88
CA PHE A 17 -11.69 0.87 -4.34
C PHE A 17 -10.61 1.48 -3.45
N MET A 18 -10.82 2.67 -2.91
CA MET A 18 -9.91 3.28 -1.95
C MET A 18 -9.88 2.50 -0.64
N ASP A 19 -11.02 2.00 -0.16
CA ASP A 19 -11.09 1.13 1.01
C ASP A 19 -10.35 -0.19 0.79
N LEU A 20 -10.41 -0.75 -0.42
CA LEU A 20 -9.61 -1.92 -0.78
C LEU A 20 -8.11 -1.62 -0.79
N ALA A 21 -7.68 -0.49 -1.36
CA ALA A 21 -6.28 -0.07 -1.33
C ALA A 21 -5.77 0.13 0.10
N ASN A 22 -6.55 0.81 0.94
CA ASN A 22 -6.28 0.98 2.37
C ASN A 22 -6.26 -0.37 3.12
N THR A 23 -7.11 -1.30 2.72
CA THR A 23 -7.12 -2.65 3.28
C THR A 23 -5.87 -3.44 2.91
N ALA A 24 -5.42 -3.38 1.66
CA ALA A 24 -4.17 -3.98 1.23
C ALA A 24 -2.97 -3.35 1.96
N ALA A 25 -2.97 -2.02 2.14
CA ALA A 25 -1.94 -1.26 2.82
C ALA A 25 -1.68 -1.72 4.27
N ARG A 26 -2.71 -2.24 4.97
CA ARG A 26 -2.57 -2.81 6.32
C ARG A 26 -1.64 -4.03 6.39
N ARG A 27 -1.33 -4.65 5.25
CA ARG A 27 -0.35 -5.74 5.13
C ARG A 27 1.04 -5.30 4.68
N ALA A 28 1.22 -4.02 4.33
CA ALA A 28 2.53 -3.48 4.01
C ALA A 28 3.51 -3.73 5.16
N THR A 29 4.81 -3.84 4.87
CA THR A 29 5.83 -4.26 5.86
C THR A 29 6.96 -3.23 6.01
N CYS A 30 6.68 -1.97 5.69
CA CYS A 30 7.62 -0.86 5.77
C CYS A 30 6.94 0.36 6.39
N ASP A 31 7.46 0.82 7.53
CA ASP A 31 6.95 1.98 8.27
C ASP A 31 7.22 3.33 7.57
N ARG A 32 8.18 3.41 6.64
CA ARG A 32 8.41 4.59 5.80
C ARG A 32 7.25 4.92 4.86
N GLY A 33 6.38 3.96 4.60
CA GLY A 33 5.26 4.10 3.67
C GLY A 33 4.43 2.82 3.60
N ARG A 34 3.39 2.75 4.43
CA ARG A 34 2.41 1.65 4.43
C ARG A 34 1.41 1.86 3.28
N SER A 35 1.86 1.69 2.04
CA SER A 35 1.02 1.89 0.86
C SER A 35 0.41 0.59 0.36
N GLY A 36 -0.80 0.70 -0.17
CA GLY A 36 -1.53 -0.37 -0.86
C GLY A 36 -2.00 0.10 -2.23
N CYS A 37 -2.28 -0.85 -3.11
CA CYS A 37 -2.70 -0.60 -4.48
C CYS A 37 -3.80 -1.60 -4.86
N VAL A 38 -4.73 -1.14 -5.71
CA VAL A 38 -5.71 -1.97 -6.40
C VAL A 38 -5.73 -1.58 -7.87
N ILE A 39 -5.72 -2.57 -8.76
CA ILE A 39 -5.91 -2.36 -10.20
C ILE A 39 -7.28 -2.91 -10.58
N VAL A 40 -8.06 -2.06 -11.24
CA VAL A 40 -9.47 -2.32 -11.57
C VAL A 40 -9.67 -2.12 -13.07
N ARG A 41 -10.53 -2.96 -13.66
CA ARG A 41 -11.05 -2.77 -15.03
C ARG A 41 -12.54 -3.09 -15.03
N ASP A 42 -13.35 -2.23 -15.64
CA ASP A 42 -14.80 -2.43 -15.74
C ASP A 42 -15.48 -2.75 -14.39
N LYS A 43 -15.02 -2.07 -13.33
CA LYS A 43 -15.45 -2.26 -11.94
C LYS A 43 -15.13 -3.64 -11.33
N GLN A 44 -14.28 -4.44 -11.98
CA GLN A 44 -13.76 -5.69 -11.47
C GLN A 44 -12.32 -5.51 -10.99
N VAL A 45 -12.05 -5.96 -9.76
CA VAL A 45 -10.69 -6.00 -9.20
C VAL A 45 -9.90 -7.07 -9.94
N LEU A 46 -8.77 -6.68 -10.53
CA LEU A 46 -7.85 -7.60 -11.21
C LEU A 46 -6.76 -8.08 -10.26
N VAL A 47 -6.18 -7.16 -9.49
CA VAL A 47 -5.09 -7.46 -8.56
C VAL A 47 -5.01 -6.39 -7.46
N THR A 48 -4.51 -6.80 -6.30
CA THR A 48 -4.12 -5.92 -5.19
C THR A 48 -2.65 -6.10 -4.86
N GLY A 49 -2.04 -5.08 -4.25
CA GLY A 49 -0.65 -5.12 -3.82
C GLY A 49 -0.40 -4.19 -2.65
N TYR A 50 0.76 -4.38 -2.00
CA TYR A 50 1.23 -3.54 -0.91
C TYR A 50 2.75 -3.49 -0.90
N VAL A 51 3.30 -2.47 -0.24
CA VAL A 51 4.76 -2.29 -0.11
C VAL A 51 5.36 -3.39 0.77
N GLY A 52 6.33 -4.13 0.25
CA GLY A 52 7.00 -5.19 0.98
C GLY A 52 8.06 -5.91 0.17
N SER A 53 8.85 -6.74 0.86
CA SER A 53 9.94 -7.49 0.26
C SER A 53 9.47 -8.56 -0.72
N PRO A 54 10.30 -8.89 -1.73
CA PRO A 54 10.06 -10.05 -2.57
C PRO A 54 9.84 -11.32 -1.74
N ARG A 55 9.06 -12.24 -2.30
CA ARG A 55 8.74 -13.51 -1.63
C ARG A 55 10.02 -14.24 -1.21
N GLY A 56 10.07 -14.64 0.06
CA GLY A 56 11.20 -15.37 0.64
C GLY A 56 12.34 -14.51 1.17
N MET A 57 12.22 -13.18 1.10
CA MET A 57 13.16 -12.24 1.73
C MET A 57 12.59 -11.67 3.02
N ALA A 58 13.47 -11.37 3.98
CA ALA A 58 13.07 -10.76 5.25
C ALA A 58 12.49 -9.34 5.04
N HIS A 59 11.47 -9.00 5.83
CA HIS A 59 10.75 -7.74 5.76
C HIS A 59 11.39 -6.62 6.61
N CYS A 60 11.08 -5.34 6.32
CA CYS A 60 11.66 -4.22 7.10
C CYS A 60 11.24 -4.30 8.58
N ASP A 61 10.00 -4.71 8.85
CA ASP A 61 9.49 -4.87 10.22
C ASP A 61 10.22 -5.95 11.03
N GLU A 62 10.89 -6.89 10.36
CA GLU A 62 11.56 -8.02 11.01
C GLU A 62 13.04 -7.72 11.30
N VAL A 63 13.73 -7.12 10.33
CA VAL A 63 15.20 -6.99 10.35
C VAL A 63 15.69 -5.56 10.06
N GLY A 64 14.78 -4.59 9.97
CA GLY A 64 15.10 -3.21 9.64
C GLY A 64 15.28 -2.95 8.14
N HIS A 65 15.40 -1.66 7.80
CA HIS A 65 15.56 -1.20 6.42
C HIS A 65 16.93 -1.55 5.83
N LEU A 66 16.94 -1.76 4.52
CA LEU A 66 18.17 -1.93 3.75
C LEU A 66 18.40 -0.70 2.88
N PHE A 67 19.16 0.27 3.38
CA PHE A 67 19.47 1.48 2.62
C PHE A 67 20.64 1.28 1.67
N LYS A 68 20.51 1.79 0.44
CA LYS A 68 21.57 1.88 -0.56
C LYS A 68 21.66 3.31 -1.07
N LYS A 69 22.89 3.79 -1.25
CA LYS A 69 23.17 5.06 -1.94
C LYS A 69 23.22 4.81 -3.44
N VAL A 70 22.53 5.64 -4.20
CA VAL A 70 22.56 5.65 -5.66
C VAL A 70 23.24 6.95 -6.08
N PHE A 71 24.32 6.81 -6.83
CA PHE A 71 25.08 7.91 -7.39
C PHE A 71 24.60 8.16 -8.82
N HIS A 72 24.14 9.36 -9.11
CA HIS A 72 23.62 9.76 -10.41
C HIS A 72 24.71 10.43 -11.25
N GLU A 73 24.50 10.50 -12.57
CA GLU A 73 25.46 11.11 -13.51
C GLU A 73 25.66 12.62 -13.26
N ASP A 74 24.65 13.31 -12.75
CA ASP A 74 24.69 14.72 -12.36
C ASP A 74 25.41 14.96 -11.01
N SER A 75 26.13 13.95 -10.50
CA SER A 75 26.79 13.94 -9.19
C SER A 75 25.85 14.02 -7.98
N SER A 76 24.52 14.01 -8.17
CA SER A 76 23.59 13.91 -7.07
C SER A 76 23.62 12.52 -6.44
N VAL A 77 23.39 12.46 -5.13
CA VAL A 77 23.35 11.20 -4.38
C VAL A 77 21.99 11.07 -3.70
N THR A 78 21.33 9.96 -3.96
CA THR A 78 20.05 9.61 -3.34
C THR A 78 20.19 8.36 -2.48
N GLN A 79 19.32 8.21 -1.48
CA GLN A 79 19.32 7.05 -0.59
C GLN A 79 17.95 6.42 -0.56
N HIS A 80 17.87 5.15 -0.94
CA HIS A 80 16.62 4.39 -1.02
C HIS A 80 16.69 3.11 -0.19
N CYS A 81 15.56 2.73 0.41
CA CYS A 81 15.41 1.38 0.94
C CYS A 81 15.19 0.45 -0.26
N VAL A 82 15.95 -0.65 -0.34
CA VAL A 82 15.85 -1.64 -1.43
C VAL A 82 15.26 -2.98 -0.95
N ARG A 83 14.67 -2.98 0.25
CA ARG A 83 13.94 -4.14 0.80
C ARG A 83 12.46 -4.13 0.39
N THR A 84 12.00 -3.07 -0.27
CA THR A 84 10.60 -2.82 -0.66
C THR A 84 10.52 -2.34 -2.08
#